data_AF-A0A164NNW6-F1
#
_entry.id   AF-A0A164NNW6-F1
#
_cell.length_a   1.000
_cell.length_b   1.000
_cell.length_c   1.000
_cell.angle_alpha   90.00
_cell.angle_beta   90.00
_cell.angle_gamma   90.00
#
_symmetry.space_group_name_H-M   'P 1'
#
loop_
_entity.id
_entity.type
_entity.pdbx_description
1 polymer ?
#
loop_
_entity_poly.entity_id
_entity_poly.type
_entity_poly.pdbx_seq_one_letter_code
_entity_poly.pdbx_strand_id
1 'polypeptide(L)'
;MYQRRWPSGQQLAIAQAQDPNWNQFVDTSSFDAFAESMMVAMHEETHMWDLDASRTQWDTYTAAWINATQQITNIPLHDGFPRSEILPLIDDDYSSDMDNIYLRDQQQGGYHLQGVTAELNAGLIGLPAVTVLQEFVKGIGASNARDIAATNLRYLLLYLRVAKAQHPDYWAQIKNEPTLRQFVLIEFLRTAYWLDKSAPYSQLGSPNADKITEKNYSPENIAIVEEFTGQKVRVDSQRNCTA
;
A
#
# COMPACT_ATOMS: atom_id res chain seq x y z
N MET A 1 -20.35 7.20 -10.98
CA MET A 1 -19.11 8.01 -10.75
C MET A 1 -17.86 7.18 -10.94
N TYR A 2 -17.70 6.04 -10.23
CA TYR A 2 -16.51 5.19 -10.35
C TYR A 2 -16.23 4.65 -11.74
N GLN A 3 -17.21 4.13 -12.47
CA GLN A 3 -17.01 3.65 -13.85
C GLN A 3 -16.30 4.67 -14.77
N ARG A 4 -16.58 5.97 -14.59
CA ARG A 4 -16.01 7.04 -15.42
C ARG A 4 -14.64 7.50 -14.95
N ARG A 5 -14.39 7.50 -13.64
CA ARG A 5 -13.19 8.12 -13.05
C ARG A 5 -12.15 7.12 -12.56
N TRP A 6 -12.57 5.92 -12.17
CA TRP A 6 -11.70 4.85 -11.68
C TRP A 6 -12.37 3.47 -11.84
N PRO A 7 -12.26 2.87 -13.04
CA PRO A 7 -12.85 1.56 -13.35
C PRO A 7 -12.40 0.43 -12.42
N SER A 8 -11.17 0.49 -11.89
CA SER A 8 -10.64 -0.51 -10.95
C SER A 8 -11.47 -0.62 -9.67
N GLY A 9 -11.87 0.51 -9.08
CA GLY A 9 -12.72 0.51 -7.88
C GLY A 9 -14.11 -0.02 -8.16
N GLN A 10 -14.67 0.25 -9.33
CA GLN A 10 -15.95 -0.35 -9.73
C GLN A 10 -15.84 -1.87 -9.78
N GLN A 11 -14.79 -2.41 -10.39
CA GLN A 11 -14.62 -3.86 -10.51
C GLN A 11 -14.41 -4.51 -9.13
N LEU A 12 -13.67 -3.87 -8.22
CA LEU A 12 -13.54 -4.37 -6.85
C LEU A 12 -14.89 -4.37 -6.12
N ALA A 13 -15.66 -3.26 -6.17
CA ALA A 13 -16.98 -3.20 -5.55
C ALA A 13 -17.96 -4.23 -6.13
N ILE A 14 -17.85 -4.57 -7.42
CA ILE A 14 -18.62 -5.66 -8.02
C ILE A 14 -18.16 -7.02 -7.49
N ALA A 15 -16.85 -7.23 -7.38
CA ALA A 15 -16.28 -8.46 -6.83
C ALA A 15 -16.69 -8.69 -5.36
N GLN A 16 -16.85 -7.60 -4.61
CA GLN A 16 -17.24 -7.61 -3.20
C GLN A 16 -18.71 -7.29 -2.94
N ALA A 17 -19.57 -7.34 -3.97
CA ALA A 17 -20.99 -6.98 -3.83
C ALA A 17 -21.78 -7.85 -2.83
N GLN A 18 -21.20 -8.97 -2.37
CA GLN A 18 -21.79 -9.88 -1.39
C GLN A 18 -21.09 -9.86 -0.03
N ASP A 19 -20.10 -8.97 0.21
CA ASP A 19 -19.50 -8.84 1.55
C ASP A 19 -20.56 -8.31 2.54
N PRO A 20 -20.91 -9.08 3.60
CA PRO A 20 -21.81 -8.59 4.64
C PRO A 20 -21.28 -7.37 5.41
N ASN A 21 -19.98 -7.09 5.36
CA ASN A 21 -19.36 -5.98 6.10
C ASN A 21 -19.31 -4.66 5.31
N TRP A 22 -19.62 -4.65 4.01
CA TRP A 22 -19.59 -3.44 3.16
C TRP A 22 -20.23 -2.20 3.82
N ASN A 23 -21.42 -2.39 4.40
CA ASN A 23 -22.20 -1.30 5.01
C ASN A 23 -21.59 -0.76 6.32
N GLN A 24 -20.58 -1.42 6.91
CA GLN A 24 -19.88 -0.92 8.08
C GLN A 24 -18.88 0.18 7.73
N PHE A 25 -18.41 0.19 6.48
CA PHE A 25 -17.39 1.12 5.99
C PHE A 25 -17.94 2.28 5.17
N VAL A 26 -19.26 2.28 4.88
CA VAL A 26 -19.90 3.26 4.01
C VAL A 26 -20.88 4.13 4.80
N ASP A 27 -20.71 5.44 4.73
CA ASP A 27 -21.66 6.41 5.28
C ASP A 27 -22.63 6.89 4.19
N THR A 28 -23.89 6.49 4.27
CA THR A 28 -24.92 6.86 3.28
C THR A 28 -25.74 8.10 3.68
N SER A 29 -25.35 8.84 4.72
CA SER A 29 -26.10 9.99 5.23
C SER A 29 -26.14 11.16 4.24
N SER A 30 -25.13 11.30 3.39
CA SER A 30 -25.06 12.27 2.30
C SER A 30 -24.08 11.81 1.22
N PHE A 31 -24.07 12.48 0.06
CA PHE A 31 -23.10 12.16 -0.99
C PHE A 31 -21.66 12.50 -0.57
N ASP A 32 -21.46 13.58 0.20
CA ASP A 32 -20.15 13.97 0.69
C ASP A 32 -19.62 12.95 1.72
N ALA A 33 -20.48 12.55 2.68
CA ALA A 33 -20.14 11.51 3.66
C ALA A 33 -19.85 10.16 2.97
N PHE A 34 -20.63 9.80 1.96
CA PHE A 34 -20.37 8.64 1.13
C PHE A 34 -18.99 8.75 0.47
N ALA A 35 -18.70 9.85 -0.21
CA ALA A 35 -17.43 10.07 -0.90
C ALA A 35 -16.22 10.00 0.05
N GLU A 36 -16.35 10.50 1.27
CA GLU A 36 -15.31 10.41 2.32
C GLU A 36 -15.09 8.97 2.78
N SER A 37 -16.18 8.23 2.99
CA SER A 37 -16.12 6.82 3.43
C SER A 37 -15.49 5.89 2.41
N MET A 38 -15.43 6.30 1.14
CA MET A 38 -14.94 5.46 0.05
C MET A 38 -13.45 5.11 0.15
N MET A 39 -12.61 5.91 0.84
CA MET A 39 -11.22 5.49 1.09
C MET A 39 -11.21 4.22 1.91
N VAL A 40 -11.89 4.25 3.06
CA VAL A 40 -11.96 3.15 4.02
C VAL A 40 -12.67 1.95 3.39
N ALA A 41 -13.84 2.15 2.78
CA ALA A 41 -14.57 1.06 2.14
C ALA A 41 -13.72 0.33 1.10
N MET A 42 -13.06 1.05 0.19
CA MET A 42 -12.24 0.39 -0.84
C MET A 42 -10.95 -0.20 -0.28
N HIS A 43 -10.37 0.39 0.76
CA HIS A 43 -9.21 -0.16 1.49
C HIS A 43 -9.55 -1.50 2.14
N GLU A 44 -10.62 -1.53 2.96
CA GLU A 44 -11.02 -2.74 3.70
C GLU A 44 -11.52 -3.85 2.76
N GLU A 45 -12.26 -3.50 1.70
CA GLU A 45 -12.73 -4.45 0.70
C GLU A 45 -11.58 -5.06 -0.11
N THR A 46 -10.45 -4.35 -0.22
CA THR A 46 -9.21 -4.91 -0.76
C THR A 46 -8.63 -5.94 0.20
N HIS A 47 -8.60 -5.69 1.51
CA HIS A 47 -8.21 -6.72 2.48
C HIS A 47 -9.10 -7.95 2.40
N MET A 48 -10.43 -7.76 2.30
CA MET A 48 -11.37 -8.88 2.16
C MET A 48 -11.09 -9.69 0.89
N TRP A 49 -10.63 -9.05 -0.19
CA TRP A 49 -10.28 -9.76 -1.42
C TRP A 49 -8.92 -10.47 -1.32
N ASP A 50 -7.90 -9.74 -0.88
CA ASP A 50 -6.50 -10.17 -0.85
C ASP A 50 -6.27 -11.29 0.17
N LEU A 51 -6.91 -11.21 1.34
CA LEU A 51 -6.65 -12.09 2.50
C LEU A 51 -7.66 -13.23 2.65
N ASP A 52 -8.55 -13.41 1.70
CA ASP A 52 -9.46 -14.55 1.64
C ASP A 52 -8.69 -15.87 1.65
N ALA A 53 -9.11 -16.80 2.51
CA ALA A 53 -8.45 -18.09 2.73
C ALA A 53 -8.40 -18.99 1.47
N SER A 54 -9.22 -18.73 0.44
CA SER A 54 -9.14 -19.41 -0.86
C SER A 54 -7.97 -18.95 -1.73
N ARG A 55 -7.33 -17.83 -1.39
CA ARG A 55 -6.26 -17.17 -2.18
C ARG A 55 -4.98 -16.94 -1.39
N THR A 56 -5.04 -17.05 -0.08
CA THR A 56 -3.96 -16.68 0.83
C THR A 56 -3.79 -17.73 1.93
N GLN A 57 -2.53 -18.02 2.26
CA GLN A 57 -2.13 -18.73 3.47
C GLN A 57 -1.13 -17.86 4.19
N TRP A 58 -1.46 -17.48 5.42
CA TRP A 58 -0.71 -16.50 6.21
C TRP A 58 0.79 -16.80 6.22
N ASP A 59 1.57 -15.76 5.92
CA ASP A 59 3.04 -15.74 5.78
C ASP A 59 3.64 -16.70 4.76
N THR A 60 2.83 -17.50 4.06
CA THR A 60 3.28 -18.45 3.04
C THR A 60 3.11 -17.89 1.63
N TYR A 61 1.89 -17.48 1.28
CA TYR A 61 1.57 -16.83 0.02
C TYR A 61 0.34 -15.94 0.16
N THR A 62 0.26 -14.91 -0.68
CA THR A 62 -0.88 -13.97 -0.71
C THR A 62 -1.42 -13.77 -2.13
N ALA A 63 -2.53 -13.04 -2.23
CA ALA A 63 -3.00 -12.42 -3.45
C ALA A 63 -3.01 -10.89 -3.34
N ALA A 64 -3.08 -10.22 -4.48
CA ALA A 64 -3.18 -8.77 -4.59
C ALA A 64 -4.10 -8.37 -5.74
N TRP A 65 -5.15 -7.61 -5.41
CA TRP A 65 -5.93 -6.89 -6.41
C TRP A 65 -5.16 -5.65 -6.89
N ILE A 66 -4.82 -5.60 -8.18
CA ILE A 66 -4.02 -4.49 -8.74
C ILE A 66 -4.91 -3.46 -9.43
N ASN A 67 -5.77 -3.91 -10.35
CA ASN A 67 -6.69 -3.07 -11.09
C ASN A 67 -7.84 -3.88 -11.72
N ALA A 68 -8.70 -3.20 -12.49
CA ALA A 68 -9.86 -3.81 -13.17
C ALA A 68 -9.55 -5.06 -14.02
N THR A 69 -8.33 -5.19 -14.55
CA THR A 69 -7.95 -6.24 -15.50
C THR A 69 -6.78 -7.09 -15.02
N GLN A 70 -6.23 -6.80 -13.84
CA GLN A 70 -5.03 -7.45 -13.34
C GLN A 70 -5.19 -7.73 -11.84
N GLN A 71 -5.02 -9.00 -11.51
CA GLN A 71 -4.83 -9.50 -10.16
C GLN A 71 -3.61 -10.43 -10.17
N ILE A 72 -2.93 -10.51 -9.03
CA ILE A 72 -1.81 -11.44 -8.86
C ILE A 72 -2.18 -12.38 -7.72
N THR A 73 -2.20 -13.69 -7.99
CA THR A 73 -2.50 -14.72 -7.00
C THR A 73 -1.28 -15.59 -6.76
N ASN A 74 -1.19 -16.23 -5.59
CA ASN A 74 -0.07 -17.10 -5.20
C ASN A 74 1.27 -16.37 -5.22
N ILE A 75 1.34 -15.15 -4.68
CA ILE A 75 2.58 -14.41 -4.46
C ILE A 75 3.31 -15.09 -3.30
N PRO A 76 4.46 -15.76 -3.51
CA PRO A 76 5.15 -16.47 -2.44
C PRO A 76 5.86 -15.48 -1.50
N LEU A 77 5.69 -15.69 -0.19
CA LEU A 77 6.21 -14.79 0.86
C LEU A 77 7.29 -15.44 1.73
N HIS A 78 7.31 -16.77 1.83
CA HIS A 78 8.37 -17.54 2.48
C HIS A 78 8.65 -17.20 3.95
N ASP A 79 7.62 -16.80 4.69
CA ASP A 79 7.63 -16.60 6.14
C ASP A 79 8.86 -15.87 6.67
N GLY A 80 8.94 -14.56 6.40
CA GLY A 80 10.09 -13.72 6.69
C GLY A 80 10.34 -13.46 8.19
N PHE A 81 10.23 -12.20 8.58
CA PHE A 81 10.57 -11.76 9.94
C PHE A 81 9.62 -10.64 10.38
N PRO A 82 9.47 -10.38 11.70
CA PRO A 82 8.60 -9.33 12.20
C PRO A 82 8.90 -7.96 11.60
N ARG A 83 7.87 -7.28 11.06
CA ARG A 83 8.03 -5.95 10.47
C ARG A 83 8.51 -4.91 11.49
N SER A 84 8.35 -5.15 12.79
CA SER A 84 8.94 -4.33 13.85
C SER A 84 10.47 -4.21 13.75
N GLU A 85 11.17 -5.15 13.11
CA GLU A 85 12.63 -5.10 12.93
C GLU A 85 13.10 -3.91 12.06
N ILE A 86 12.20 -3.27 11.31
CA ILE A 86 12.53 -2.08 10.51
C ILE A 86 12.61 -0.80 11.34
N LEU A 87 12.08 -0.80 12.58
CA LEU A 87 12.00 0.38 13.45
C LEU A 87 13.34 1.12 13.63
N PRO A 88 14.50 0.45 13.81
CA PRO A 88 15.77 1.14 13.96
C PRO A 88 16.22 1.93 12.72
N LEU A 89 15.62 1.68 11.55
CA LEU A 89 15.90 2.44 10.32
C LEU A 89 15.01 3.69 10.16
N ILE A 90 14.06 3.91 11.07
CA ILE A 90 13.21 5.11 11.10
C ILE A 90 13.84 6.10 12.10
N ASP A 91 14.48 7.14 11.56
CA ASP A 91 15.25 8.15 12.29
C ASP A 91 14.54 9.50 12.43
N ASP A 92 13.25 9.55 12.07
CA ASP A 92 12.38 10.70 12.12
C ASP A 92 11.05 10.34 12.81
N ASP A 93 10.16 11.32 12.96
CA ASP A 93 8.84 11.18 13.58
C ASP A 93 7.68 11.33 12.58
N TYR A 94 7.98 11.33 11.27
CA TYR A 94 7.02 11.70 10.23
C TYR A 94 5.83 10.74 10.15
N SER A 95 6.06 9.45 10.45
CA SER A 95 5.06 8.38 10.44
C SER A 95 4.69 7.87 11.86
N SER A 96 4.99 8.64 12.91
CA SER A 96 4.90 8.15 14.31
C SER A 96 3.56 7.52 14.69
N ASP A 97 2.43 8.08 14.27
CA ASP A 97 1.10 7.49 14.52
C ASP A 97 0.95 6.10 13.90
N MET A 98 1.43 5.92 12.67
CA MET A 98 1.42 4.63 11.98
C MET A 98 2.48 3.69 12.54
N ASP A 99 3.66 4.19 12.93
CA ASP A 99 4.69 3.36 13.54
C ASP A 99 4.18 2.75 14.85
N ASN A 100 3.41 3.52 15.64
CA ASN A 100 2.78 3.03 16.87
C ASN A 100 1.81 1.88 16.59
N ILE A 101 1.00 1.98 15.53
CA ILE A 101 0.00 0.97 15.17
C ILE A 101 0.65 -0.24 14.52
N TYR A 102 1.50 -0.06 13.52
CA TYR A 102 1.95 -1.15 12.65
C TYR A 102 3.26 -1.77 13.10
N LEU A 103 4.12 -1.03 13.80
CA LEU A 103 5.46 -1.50 14.12
C LEU A 103 5.70 -1.70 15.63
N ARG A 104 5.12 -0.86 16.49
CA ARG A 104 5.35 -0.89 17.94
C ARG A 104 4.30 -1.68 18.71
N ASP A 105 3.07 -1.73 18.21
CA ASP A 105 2.06 -2.63 18.76
C ASP A 105 2.56 -4.08 18.65
N GLN A 106 2.31 -4.87 19.69
CA GLN A 106 2.88 -6.20 19.80
C GLN A 106 2.34 -7.17 18.75
N GLN A 107 1.04 -7.09 18.43
CA GLN A 107 0.43 -7.99 17.47
C GLN A 107 0.78 -7.54 16.05
N GLN A 108 0.53 -6.27 15.75
CA GLN A 108 0.76 -5.70 14.43
C GLN A 108 2.24 -5.68 14.07
N GLY A 109 3.14 -5.35 15.00
CA GLY A 109 4.59 -5.38 14.77
C GLY A 109 5.13 -6.77 14.49
N GLY A 110 4.43 -7.81 14.96
CA GLY A 110 4.76 -9.22 14.73
C GLY A 110 4.45 -9.73 13.33
N TYR A 111 3.68 -9.01 12.51
CA TYR A 111 3.38 -9.45 11.14
C TYR A 111 4.61 -9.38 10.23
N HIS A 112 4.73 -10.32 9.30
CA HIS A 112 5.86 -10.39 8.36
C HIS A 112 5.57 -9.60 7.08
N LEU A 113 6.23 -9.96 5.97
CA LEU A 113 6.06 -9.32 4.66
C LEU A 113 4.59 -9.24 4.22
N GLN A 114 3.75 -10.23 4.59
CA GLN A 114 2.32 -10.20 4.29
C GLN A 114 1.62 -8.98 4.89
N GLY A 115 1.88 -8.67 6.17
CA GLY A 115 1.29 -7.51 6.83
C GLY A 115 1.80 -6.19 6.27
N VAL A 116 3.04 -6.16 5.77
CA VAL A 116 3.62 -4.96 5.12
C VAL A 116 2.97 -4.71 3.76
N THR A 117 2.79 -5.76 2.95
CA THR A 117 2.24 -5.62 1.60
C THR A 117 0.72 -5.52 1.56
N ALA A 118 0.01 -6.12 2.51
CA ALA A 118 -1.46 -6.04 2.59
C ALA A 118 -1.92 -4.59 2.81
N GLU A 119 -1.34 -3.89 3.77
CA GLU A 119 -1.68 -2.48 4.06
C GLU A 119 -1.29 -1.56 2.91
N LEU A 120 -0.16 -1.83 2.24
CA LEU A 120 0.26 -1.07 1.06
C LEU A 120 -0.74 -1.25 -0.09
N ASN A 121 -1.08 -2.49 -0.45
CA ASN A 121 -1.97 -2.73 -1.59
C ASN A 121 -3.37 -2.16 -1.34
N ALA A 122 -3.90 -2.35 -0.13
CA ALA A 122 -5.17 -1.74 0.29
C ALA A 122 -5.12 -0.21 0.22
N GLY A 123 -4.04 0.41 0.71
CA GLY A 123 -3.81 1.84 0.58
C GLY A 123 -3.75 2.33 -0.88
N LEU A 124 -3.21 1.52 -1.80
CA LEU A 124 -3.16 1.80 -3.24
C LEU A 124 -4.46 1.51 -4.00
N ILE A 125 -5.51 1.13 -3.28
CA ILE A 125 -6.89 1.09 -3.74
C ILE A 125 -7.72 2.18 -3.01
N GLY A 126 -7.50 2.40 -1.72
CA GLY A 126 -8.14 3.49 -0.96
C GLY A 126 -7.77 4.88 -1.46
N LEU A 127 -6.48 5.18 -1.65
CA LEU A 127 -6.00 6.49 -2.13
C LEU A 127 -6.63 6.92 -3.47
N PRO A 128 -6.63 6.09 -4.54
CA PRO A 128 -7.33 6.46 -5.76
C PRO A 128 -8.84 6.64 -5.56
N ALA A 129 -9.48 5.85 -4.69
CA ALA A 129 -10.91 5.93 -4.45
C ALA A 129 -11.36 7.33 -4.00
N VAL A 130 -10.56 7.99 -3.15
CA VAL A 130 -10.83 9.36 -2.70
C VAL A 130 -10.18 10.43 -3.56
N THR A 131 -9.05 10.15 -4.22
CA THR A 131 -8.43 11.10 -5.16
C THR A 131 -9.42 11.46 -6.28
N VAL A 132 -10.17 10.48 -6.80
CA VAL A 132 -11.15 10.73 -7.88
C VAL A 132 -12.46 11.33 -7.41
N LEU A 133 -12.66 11.46 -6.09
CA LEU A 133 -13.81 12.08 -5.44
C LEU A 133 -13.42 13.30 -4.59
N GLN A 134 -12.19 13.79 -4.73
CA GLN A 134 -11.61 14.79 -3.82
C GLN A 134 -12.47 16.06 -3.65
N GLU A 135 -13.25 16.45 -4.67
CA GLU A 135 -14.11 17.63 -4.59
C GLU A 135 -15.30 17.48 -3.62
N PHE A 136 -15.57 16.25 -3.18
CA PHE A 136 -16.64 15.90 -2.25
C PHE A 136 -16.12 15.53 -0.86
N VAL A 137 -14.80 15.47 -0.68
CA VAL A 137 -14.14 15.22 0.61
C VAL A 137 -14.04 16.54 1.37
N LYS A 138 -14.79 16.67 2.48
CA LYS A 138 -14.87 17.89 3.30
C LYS A 138 -14.46 17.68 4.76
N GLY A 139 -14.42 16.43 5.21
CA GLY A 139 -14.10 15.99 6.56
C GLY A 139 -12.80 15.18 6.66
N ILE A 140 -12.62 14.54 7.81
CA ILE A 140 -11.37 13.88 8.22
C ILE A 140 -11.26 12.44 7.66
N GLY A 141 -12.37 11.84 7.19
CA GLY A 141 -12.42 10.41 6.83
C GLY A 141 -11.44 9.96 5.72
N ALA A 142 -10.95 10.89 4.90
CA ALA A 142 -9.98 10.62 3.84
C ALA A 142 -8.60 11.28 4.08
N SER A 143 -8.39 11.91 5.25
CA SER A 143 -7.26 12.82 5.46
C SER A 143 -5.91 12.14 5.66
N ASN A 144 -5.87 10.82 5.76
CA ASN A 144 -4.66 10.02 5.91
C ASN A 144 -4.41 9.10 4.71
N ALA A 145 -5.17 9.22 3.61
CA ALA A 145 -5.04 8.33 2.46
C ALA A 145 -3.63 8.35 1.84
N ARG A 146 -3.03 9.54 1.75
CA ARG A 146 -1.65 9.71 1.27
C ARG A 146 -0.65 9.16 2.28
N ASP A 147 -0.87 9.36 3.57
CA ASP A 147 -0.02 8.86 4.65
C ASP A 147 0.03 7.33 4.65
N ILE A 148 -1.11 6.66 4.45
CA ILE A 148 -1.19 5.19 4.42
C ILE A 148 -0.33 4.66 3.29
N ALA A 149 -0.50 5.19 2.06
CA ALA A 149 0.26 4.75 0.90
C ALA A 149 1.77 5.06 1.04
N ALA A 150 2.12 6.28 1.45
CA ALA A 150 3.51 6.69 1.59
C ALA A 150 4.23 5.91 2.69
N THR A 151 3.58 5.72 3.84
CA THR A 151 4.18 5.04 4.99
C THR A 151 4.34 3.55 4.75
N ASN A 152 3.31 2.88 4.21
CA ASN A 152 3.43 1.43 3.94
C ASN A 152 4.40 1.12 2.81
N LEU A 153 4.58 2.02 1.82
CA LEU A 153 5.70 1.90 0.89
C LEU A 153 7.04 2.02 1.62
N ARG A 154 7.19 2.99 2.54
CA ARG A 154 8.40 3.13 3.36
C ARG A 154 8.70 1.82 4.09
N TYR A 155 7.69 1.21 4.69
CA TYR A 155 7.84 -0.05 5.41
C TYR A 155 8.31 -1.18 4.49
N LEU A 156 7.74 -1.33 3.28
CA LEU A 156 8.21 -2.31 2.31
C LEU A 156 9.68 -2.09 1.95
N LEU A 157 10.08 -0.85 1.66
CA LEU A 157 11.46 -0.50 1.30
C LEU A 157 12.44 -0.82 2.44
N LEU A 158 12.10 -0.46 3.67
CA LEU A 158 12.93 -0.74 4.84
C LEU A 158 12.96 -2.23 5.17
N TYR A 159 11.84 -2.94 4.99
CA TYR A 159 11.78 -4.40 5.17
C TYR A 159 12.72 -5.11 4.20
N LEU A 160 12.73 -4.73 2.92
CA LEU A 160 13.67 -5.27 1.93
C LEU A 160 15.14 -4.96 2.30
N ARG A 161 15.41 -3.78 2.88
CA ARG A 161 16.76 -3.43 3.37
C ARG A 161 17.18 -4.30 4.55
N VAL A 162 16.29 -4.52 5.52
CA VAL A 162 16.56 -5.42 6.66
C VAL A 162 16.72 -6.86 6.19
N ALA A 163 15.86 -7.33 5.27
CA ALA A 163 15.99 -8.65 4.66
C ALA A 163 17.39 -8.85 4.08
N LYS A 164 17.85 -7.90 3.25
CA LYS A 164 19.19 -7.96 2.64
C LYS A 164 20.33 -7.93 3.67
N ALA A 165 20.23 -7.08 4.69
CA ALA A 165 21.32 -6.82 5.62
C ALA A 165 21.43 -7.84 6.75
N GLN A 166 20.30 -8.40 7.20
CA GLN A 166 20.22 -9.19 8.43
C GLN A 166 19.66 -10.60 8.19
N HIS A 167 18.92 -10.82 7.10
CA HIS A 167 18.31 -12.11 6.76
C HIS A 167 18.73 -12.59 5.36
N PRO A 168 20.04 -12.80 5.11
CA PRO A 168 20.57 -13.04 3.77
C PRO A 168 19.99 -14.28 3.07
N ASP A 169 19.66 -15.33 3.84
CA ASP A 169 19.04 -16.55 3.29
C ASP A 169 17.62 -16.27 2.80
N TYR A 170 16.81 -15.60 3.63
CA TYR A 170 15.46 -15.16 3.25
C TYR A 170 15.51 -14.20 2.05
N TRP A 171 16.41 -13.21 2.07
CA TRP A 171 16.62 -12.31 0.93
C TRP A 171 16.96 -13.06 -0.36
N ALA A 172 17.88 -14.03 -0.30
CA ALA A 172 18.23 -14.84 -1.46
C ALA A 172 17.05 -15.65 -1.98
N GLN A 173 16.17 -16.13 -1.09
CA GLN A 173 14.94 -16.81 -1.46
C GLN A 173 13.96 -15.86 -2.17
N ILE A 174 13.55 -14.76 -1.53
CA ILE A 174 12.53 -13.84 -2.08
C ILE A 174 13.02 -13.07 -3.32
N LYS A 175 14.32 -12.78 -3.44
CA LYS A 175 14.90 -12.11 -4.62
C LYS A 175 14.89 -13.01 -5.86
N ASN A 176 14.73 -14.32 -5.71
CA ASN A 176 14.59 -15.24 -6.83
C ASN A 176 13.13 -15.51 -7.22
N GLU A 177 12.15 -14.91 -6.52
CA GLU A 177 10.73 -15.10 -6.79
C GLU A 177 10.20 -14.10 -7.84
N PRO A 178 9.93 -14.50 -9.10
CA PRO A 178 9.57 -13.57 -10.16
C PRO A 178 8.26 -12.83 -9.87
N THR A 179 7.28 -13.53 -9.30
CA THR A 179 5.97 -12.96 -8.96
C THR A 179 6.07 -11.90 -7.87
N LEU A 180 6.88 -12.16 -6.83
CA LEU A 180 7.08 -11.19 -5.75
C LEU A 180 7.88 -9.97 -6.24
N ARG A 181 8.89 -10.16 -7.09
CA ARG A 181 9.62 -9.06 -7.74
C ARG A 181 8.70 -8.17 -8.57
N GLN A 182 7.83 -8.78 -9.37
CA GLN A 182 6.85 -8.06 -10.17
C GLN A 182 5.87 -7.29 -9.28
N PHE A 183 5.38 -7.92 -8.21
CA PHE A 183 4.46 -7.30 -7.28
C PHE A 183 5.09 -6.09 -6.57
N VAL A 184 6.30 -6.22 -6.01
CA VAL A 184 7.03 -5.10 -5.38
C VAL A 184 7.24 -3.94 -6.36
N LEU A 185 7.59 -4.23 -7.61
CA LEU A 185 7.73 -3.20 -8.63
C LEU A 185 6.38 -2.50 -8.90
N ILE A 186 5.30 -3.26 -9.06
CA ILE A 186 3.96 -2.71 -9.28
C ILE A 186 3.55 -1.79 -8.12
N GLU A 187 3.72 -2.23 -6.87
CA GLU A 187 3.39 -1.44 -5.69
C GLU A 187 4.19 -0.14 -5.63
N PHE A 188 5.51 -0.20 -5.90
CA PHE A 188 6.36 0.98 -5.96
C PHE A 188 5.89 1.98 -7.03
N LEU A 189 5.65 1.52 -8.26
CA LEU A 189 5.24 2.39 -9.38
C LEU A 189 3.83 2.95 -9.18
N ARG A 190 2.90 2.15 -8.66
CA ARG A 190 1.53 2.58 -8.34
C ARG A 190 1.53 3.63 -7.24
N THR A 191 2.36 3.45 -6.21
CA THR A 191 2.52 4.43 -5.13
C THR A 191 3.04 5.75 -5.69
N ALA A 192 4.08 5.73 -6.51
CA ALA A 192 4.61 6.93 -7.15
C ALA A 192 3.55 7.68 -7.96
N TYR A 193 2.79 6.95 -8.79
CA TYR A 193 1.72 7.52 -9.58
C TYR A 193 0.63 8.18 -8.71
N TRP A 194 0.10 7.47 -7.71
CA TRP A 194 -1.02 7.98 -6.93
C TRP A 194 -0.63 9.07 -5.94
N LEU A 195 0.59 9.05 -5.40
CA LEU A 195 1.11 10.16 -4.60
C LEU A 195 1.28 11.44 -5.43
N ASP A 196 1.69 11.34 -6.70
CA ASP A 196 1.70 12.50 -7.61
C ASP A 196 0.29 13.01 -7.91
N LYS A 197 -0.64 12.11 -8.27
CA LYS A 197 -2.02 12.50 -8.60
C LYS A 197 -2.76 13.12 -7.43
N SER A 198 -2.45 12.71 -6.21
CA SER A 198 -3.09 13.21 -5.00
C SER A 198 -2.40 14.45 -4.39
N ALA A 199 -1.15 14.76 -4.78
CA ALA A 199 -0.39 15.88 -4.22
C ALA A 199 -1.10 17.26 -4.24
N PRO A 200 -1.89 17.62 -5.27
CA PRO A 200 -2.63 18.89 -5.26
C PRO A 200 -3.74 18.98 -4.20
N TYR A 201 -4.13 17.87 -3.58
CA TYR A 201 -5.26 17.77 -2.66
C TYR A 201 -4.73 17.57 -1.23
N SER A 202 -4.33 18.67 -0.60
CA SER A 202 -3.74 18.64 0.74
C SER A 202 -4.66 18.03 1.80
N GLN A 203 -5.98 18.04 1.59
CA GLN A 203 -6.93 17.42 2.49
C GLN A 203 -6.87 15.88 2.51
N LEU A 204 -6.12 15.24 1.61
CA LEU A 204 -5.99 13.77 1.52
C LEU A 204 -4.76 13.22 2.27
N GLY A 205 -3.97 14.08 2.91
CA GLY A 205 -2.81 13.66 3.67
C GLY A 205 -2.42 14.64 4.77
N SER A 206 -1.64 14.17 5.74
CA SER A 206 -1.02 15.04 6.73
C SER A 206 0.07 15.92 6.11
N PRO A 207 0.53 16.96 6.82
CA PRO A 207 1.69 17.75 6.40
C PRO A 207 3.00 16.94 6.25
N ASN A 208 3.07 15.73 6.79
CA ASN A 208 4.25 14.87 6.70
C ASN A 208 4.20 13.90 5.51
N ALA A 209 3.06 13.74 4.82
CA ALA A 209 2.94 12.81 3.70
C ALA A 209 4.01 13.04 2.61
N ASP A 210 4.32 14.30 2.30
CA ASP A 210 5.36 14.66 1.33
C ASP A 210 6.77 14.33 1.82
N LYS A 211 7.04 14.49 3.13
CA LYS A 211 8.35 14.16 3.72
C LYS A 211 8.59 12.65 3.77
N ILE A 212 7.55 11.87 4.06
CA ILE A 212 7.60 10.40 3.99
C ILE A 212 7.85 9.98 2.54
N THR A 213 7.14 10.61 1.60
CA THR A 213 7.32 10.39 0.16
C THR A 213 8.78 10.64 -0.26
N GLU A 214 9.39 11.74 0.18
CA GLU A 214 10.81 12.04 -0.08
C GLU A 214 11.74 10.93 0.42
N LYS A 215 11.53 10.42 1.65
CA LYS A 215 12.32 9.30 2.20
C LYS A 215 12.18 8.03 1.35
N ASN A 216 11.02 7.75 0.75
CA ASN A 216 10.82 6.58 -0.10
C ASN A 216 11.71 6.58 -1.36
N TYR A 217 12.05 7.77 -1.87
CA TYR A 217 12.90 7.93 -3.06
C TYR A 217 14.35 8.28 -2.72
N SER A 218 14.80 8.03 -1.49
CA SER A 218 16.22 8.15 -1.14
C SER A 218 17.08 7.18 -1.99
N PRO A 219 18.36 7.50 -2.26
CA PRO A 219 19.22 6.64 -3.07
C PRO A 219 19.29 5.19 -2.58
N GLU A 220 19.28 4.97 -1.26
CA GLU A 220 19.32 3.64 -0.65
C GLU A 220 18.05 2.84 -0.93
N ASN A 221 16.90 3.51 -0.91
CA ASN A 221 15.60 2.89 -1.16
C ASN A 221 15.37 2.64 -2.66
N ILE A 222 15.86 3.52 -3.53
CA ILE A 222 15.91 3.24 -4.97
C ILE A 222 16.80 2.03 -5.24
N ALA A 223 18.00 2.00 -4.67
CA ALA A 223 18.94 0.90 -4.87
C ALA A 223 18.36 -0.46 -4.42
N ILE A 224 17.63 -0.52 -3.30
CA ILE A 224 17.03 -1.78 -2.86
C ILE A 224 15.93 -2.27 -3.80
N VAL A 225 15.09 -1.37 -4.34
CA VAL A 225 14.04 -1.72 -5.32
C VAL A 225 14.67 -2.22 -6.61
N GLU A 226 15.66 -1.50 -7.14
CA GLU A 226 16.31 -1.90 -8.39
C GLU A 226 17.03 -3.24 -8.24
N GLU A 227 17.69 -3.45 -7.11
CA GLU A 227 18.36 -4.72 -6.84
C GLU A 227 17.35 -5.86 -6.68
N PHE A 228 16.27 -5.66 -5.92
CA PHE A 228 15.26 -6.68 -5.68
C PHE A 228 14.55 -7.07 -6.97
N THR A 229 14.05 -6.06 -7.68
CA THR A 229 13.21 -6.25 -8.87
C THR A 229 14.03 -6.56 -10.11
N GLY A 230 15.32 -6.18 -10.15
CA GLY A 230 16.18 -6.25 -11.32
C GLY A 230 15.81 -5.22 -12.40
N GLN A 231 14.94 -4.27 -12.11
CA GLN A 231 14.52 -3.20 -13.02
C GLN A 231 15.15 -1.88 -12.61
N LYS A 232 15.49 -1.03 -13.58
CA LYS A 232 15.85 0.36 -13.30
C LYS A 232 14.60 1.19 -13.13
N VAL A 233 14.60 2.07 -12.12
CA VAL A 233 13.48 2.99 -11.90
C VAL A 233 13.92 4.41 -12.24
N ARG A 234 13.16 5.06 -13.12
CA ARG A 234 13.42 6.44 -13.48
C ARG A 234 13.00 7.38 -12.35
N VAL A 235 13.90 8.28 -11.96
CA VAL A 235 13.66 9.31 -10.92
C VAL A 235 13.82 10.74 -11.47
N ASP A 236 14.02 10.87 -12.78
CA ASP A 236 14.39 12.12 -13.46
C ASP A 236 13.22 13.08 -13.70
N SER A 237 11.98 12.59 -13.59
CA SER A 237 10.83 13.42 -13.28
C SER A 237 10.35 13.03 -11.88
N GLN A 238 10.20 13.99 -10.98
CA GLN A 238 9.67 13.77 -9.61
C GLN A 238 8.26 13.14 -9.56
N ARG A 239 7.71 12.60 -10.66
CA ARG A 239 6.28 12.29 -10.75
C ARG A 239 5.91 11.00 -11.48
N ASN A 240 6.81 10.35 -12.21
CA ASN A 240 6.51 9.02 -12.75
C ASN A 240 7.80 8.19 -12.84
N CYS A 241 7.98 7.29 -11.88
CA CYS A 241 8.82 6.13 -12.10
C CYS A 241 8.12 5.30 -13.19
N THR A 242 8.71 5.21 -14.38
CA THR A 242 8.32 4.22 -15.39
C THR A 242 9.49 3.29 -15.61
N ALA A 243 9.20 2.00 -15.73
CA ALA A 243 10.15 0.99 -16.20
C ALA A 243 10.50 1.21 -17.68
#